data_AF-A0AA37K5S5-F1
#
_entry.id   AF-A0AA37K5S5-F1
#
_cell.length_a   1.000
_cell.length_b   1.000
_cell.length_c   1.000
_cell.angle_alpha   90.00
_cell.angle_beta   90.00
_cell.angle_gamma   90.00
#
_symmetry.space_group_name_H-M   'P 1'
#
loop_
_entity.id
_entity.type
_entity.pdbx_description
1 polymer ?
#
loop_
_entity_poly.entity_id
_entity_poly.type
_entity_poly.pdbx_seq_one_letter_code
_entity_poly.pdbx_strand_id
1 'polypeptide(L)'
;MDKEVDMALPGSSKKCNANDAVSMLNAFFGGNKPTGFTVVHHADKKETGFFVGKLPTSSGEYRVNVTYRAEGNKAIIQSIRIE
;
A
#
# COMPACT_ATOMS: atom_id res chain seq x y z
N MET A 1 6.92 0.04 -7.65
CA MET A 1 5.87 1.08 -7.65
C MET A 1 5.91 1.77 -8.99
N ASP A 2 4.77 2.29 -9.45
CA ASP A 2 4.67 3.02 -10.72
C ASP A 2 5.32 4.41 -10.67
N LYS A 3 5.39 5.08 -11.82
CA LYS A 3 5.86 6.48 -11.93
C LYS A 3 5.01 7.44 -11.10
N GLU A 4 3.70 7.19 -11.04
CA GLU A 4 2.75 7.88 -10.17
C GLU A 4 1.97 6.84 -9.36
N VAL A 5 1.91 7.03 -8.06
CA VAL A 5 1.18 6.17 -7.12
C VAL A 5 0.17 7.03 -6.39
N ASP A 6 -1.08 6.56 -6.33
CA ASP A 6 -2.10 7.16 -5.48
C ASP A 6 -1.92 6.67 -4.03
N MET A 7 -1.46 7.56 -3.16
CA MET A 7 -1.22 7.29 -1.76
C MET A 7 -2.34 7.89 -0.91
N ALA A 8 -2.87 7.07 -0.01
CA ALA A 8 -3.81 7.51 1.03
C ALA A 8 -3.38 6.90 2.37
N LEU A 9 -2.97 7.75 3.30
CA LEU A 9 -2.64 7.42 4.68
C LEU A 9 -3.58 8.21 5.60
N PRO A 10 -3.69 7.85 6.89
CA PRO A 10 -4.50 8.63 7.82
C PRO A 10 -4.05 10.11 7.84
N GLY A 11 -4.98 11.01 7.49
CA GLY A 11 -4.74 12.45 7.44
C GLY A 11 -3.96 12.97 6.21
N SER A 12 -3.57 12.12 5.25
CA SER A 12 -2.85 12.56 4.05
C SER A 12 -3.17 11.70 2.84
N SER A 13 -3.62 12.31 1.74
CA SER A 13 -3.75 11.62 0.46
C SER A 13 -3.21 12.49 -0.67
N LYS A 14 -2.39 11.88 -1.54
CA LYS A 14 -1.85 12.53 -2.74
C LYS A 14 -1.42 11.49 -3.77
N LYS A 15 -1.46 11.92 -5.03
CA LYS A 15 -0.69 11.27 -6.10
C LYS A 15 0.75 11.74 -6.02
N CYS A 16 1.70 10.82 -6.05
CA CYS A 16 3.12 11.15 -5.96
C CYS A 16 3.99 10.11 -6.66
N ASN A 17 5.28 10.44 -6.84
CA ASN A 17 6.23 9.47 -7.40
C ASN A 17 6.62 8.39 -6.39
N ALA A 18 7.32 7.36 -6.84
CA ALA A 18 7.74 6.24 -5.98
C ALA A 18 8.61 6.66 -4.78
N ASN A 19 9.49 7.66 -4.92
CA ASN A 19 10.35 8.12 -3.83
C ASN A 19 9.55 8.84 -2.73
N ASP A 20 8.59 9.66 -3.13
CA ASP A 20 7.66 10.32 -2.22
C ASP A 20 6.76 9.31 -1.51
N ALA A 21 6.25 8.30 -2.24
CA ALA A 21 5.45 7.23 -1.67
C ALA A 21 6.23 6.45 -0.59
N VAL A 22 7.50 6.12 -0.86
CA VAL A 22 8.40 5.50 0.13
C VAL A 22 8.61 6.40 1.34
N SER A 23 8.80 7.71 1.13
CA SER A 23 8.98 8.68 2.22
C SER A 23 7.74 8.78 3.10
N MET A 24 6.54 8.78 2.50
CA MET A 24 5.27 8.76 3.24
C MET A 24 5.10 7.49 4.07
N LEU A 25 5.43 6.32 3.50
CA LEU A 25 5.37 5.04 4.21
C LEU A 25 6.39 4.99 5.36
N ASN A 26 7.61 5.48 5.16
CA ASN A 26 8.63 5.56 6.21
C ASN A 26 8.16 6.42 7.38
N ALA A 27 7.55 7.58 7.11
CA ALA A 27 6.98 8.43 8.16
C ALA A 27 5.84 7.72 8.90
N PHE A 28 4.94 7.06 8.17
CA PHE A 28 3.83 6.30 8.75
C PHE A 28 4.31 5.16 9.66
N PHE A 29 5.24 4.33 9.19
CA PHE A 29 5.77 3.20 9.97
C PHE A 29 6.71 3.63 11.11
N GLY A 30 7.29 4.83 11.03
CA GLY A 30 8.05 5.43 12.12
C GLY A 30 7.20 5.67 13.37
N GLY A 31 5.94 6.09 13.20
CA GLY A 31 4.97 6.25 14.30
C GLY A 31 4.13 5.00 14.59
N ASN A 32 3.93 4.14 13.58
CA ASN A 32 3.08 2.96 13.64
C ASN A 32 3.88 1.70 13.31
N LYS A 33 4.77 1.29 14.22
CA LYS A 33 5.71 0.17 13.98
C LYS A 33 4.93 -1.12 13.68
N PRO A 34 5.07 -1.72 12.49
CA PRO A 34 4.38 -2.98 12.16
C PRO A 34 4.81 -4.12 13.08
N THR A 35 3.85 -4.92 13.53
CA THR A 35 4.09 -6.14 14.30
C THR A 35 3.75 -7.40 13.51
N GLY A 36 3.04 -7.26 12.40
CA GLY A 36 2.72 -8.33 11.46
C GLY A 36 2.02 -7.79 10.21
N PHE A 37 1.78 -8.66 9.25
CA PHE A 37 0.96 -8.35 8.08
C PHE A 37 0.29 -9.62 7.56
N THR A 38 -1.01 -9.57 7.30
CA THR A 38 -1.76 -10.73 6.81
C THR A 38 -2.68 -10.31 5.67
N VAL A 39 -2.55 -10.95 4.51
CA VAL A 39 -3.48 -10.73 3.39
C VAL A 39 -4.81 -11.43 3.73
N VAL A 40 -5.90 -10.67 3.71
CA VAL A 40 -7.26 -11.16 4.02
C VAL A 40 -8.14 -11.28 2.78
N HIS A 41 -7.85 -10.49 1.74
CA HIS A 41 -8.46 -10.65 0.42
C HIS A 41 -7.42 -10.42 -0.66
N HIS A 42 -7.51 -11.20 -1.73
CA HIS A 42 -6.64 -11.07 -2.89
C HIS A 42 -7.43 -11.50 -4.12
N ALA A 43 -7.39 -10.70 -5.18
CA ALA A 43 -7.92 -11.10 -6.47
C ALA A 43 -7.01 -10.59 -7.59
N ASP A 44 -6.68 -11.50 -8.49
CA ASP A 44 -5.96 -11.22 -9.73
C ASP A 44 -6.91 -11.23 -10.91
N LYS A 45 -6.73 -10.26 -11.81
CA LYS A 45 -7.23 -10.26 -13.18
C LYS A 45 -6.01 -10.28 -14.11
N LYS A 46 -6.27 -10.44 -15.41
CA LYS A 46 -5.21 -10.64 -16.43
C LYS A 46 -4.10 -9.59 -16.37
N GLU A 47 -4.45 -8.32 -16.23
CA GLU A 47 -3.50 -7.19 -16.27
C GLU A 47 -3.50 -6.35 -14.98
N THR A 48 -4.41 -6.63 -14.05
CA THR A 48 -4.57 -5.85 -12.81
C THR A 48 -4.89 -6.77 -11.66
N GLY A 49 -4.58 -6.34 -10.44
CA GLY A 49 -4.93 -7.08 -9.25
C GLY A 49 -5.02 -6.15 -8.05
N PHE A 50 -5.57 -6.68 -6.98
CA PHE A 50 -5.56 -6.01 -5.69
C PHE A 50 -5.43 -7.01 -4.56
N PHE A 51 -4.89 -6.54 -3.45
CA PHE A 51 -5.02 -7.25 -2.18
C PHE A 51 -5.42 -6.30 -1.06
N VAL A 52 -6.10 -6.86 -0.08
CA VAL A 52 -6.41 -6.22 1.20
C VAL A 52 -5.64 -6.97 2.26
N GLY A 53 -4.86 -6.23 3.03
CA GLY A 53 -4.10 -6.71 4.16
C GLY A 53 -4.57 -6.13 5.48
N LYS A 54 -4.31 -6.89 6.52
CA LYS A 54 -4.46 -6.53 7.91
C LYS A 54 -3.06 -6.26 8.48
N LEU A 55 -2.86 -5.07 9.01
CA LEU A 55 -1.59 -4.56 9.50
C LEU A 55 -1.71 -4.19 10.98
N PRO A 56 -1.47 -5.13 11.91
CA PRO A 56 -1.27 -4.78 13.30
C PRO A 56 0.04 -4.00 13.47
N THR A 57 0.01 -2.96 14.28
CA THR A 57 1.15 -2.12 14.64
C THR A 57 1.23 -1.94 16.16
N SER A 58 2.25 -1.23 16.63
CA SER A 58 2.36 -0.84 18.03
C SER A 58 1.29 0.16 18.51
N SER A 59 0.60 0.83 17.58
CA SER A 59 -0.33 1.94 17.84
C SER A 59 -1.79 1.61 17.52
N GLY A 60 -2.04 0.47 16.88
CA GLY A 60 -3.37 0.07 16.45
C GLY A 60 -3.33 -0.98 15.35
N GLU A 61 -4.44 -1.13 14.66
CA GLU A 61 -4.58 -2.05 13.56
C GLU A 61 -5.11 -1.28 12.35
N TYR A 62 -4.47 -1.47 11.21
CA TYR A 62 -4.83 -0.80 9.97
C TYR A 62 -5.23 -1.80 8.90
N ARG A 63 -6.17 -1.39 8.05
CA ARG A 63 -6.48 -2.05 6.79
C ARG A 63 -5.63 -1.43 5.69
N VAL A 64 -4.91 -2.27 4.95
CA VAL A 64 -4.08 -1.87 3.83
C VAL A 64 -4.72 -2.36 2.54
N ASN A 65 -5.13 -1.47 1.66
CA ASN A 65 -5.65 -1.80 0.34
C ASN A 65 -4.58 -1.42 -0.70
N VAL A 66 -4.13 -2.39 -1.50
CA VAL A 66 -3.13 -2.16 -2.57
C VAL A 66 -3.72 -2.59 -3.89
N THR A 67 -3.62 -1.72 -4.90
CA THR A 67 -3.89 -2.09 -6.29
C THR A 67 -2.60 -2.10 -7.09
N TYR A 68 -2.51 -2.97 -8.08
CA TYR A 68 -1.37 -3.07 -8.97
C TYR A 68 -1.81 -3.45 -10.38
N ARG A 69 -0.95 -3.17 -11.35
CA ARG A 69 -1.00 -3.78 -12.68
C ARG A 69 0.09 -4.82 -12.84
N ALA A 70 -0.14 -5.81 -13.69
CA ALA A 70 0.86 -6.79 -14.07
C ALA A 70 1.57 -6.34 -15.35
N GLU A 71 2.91 -6.26 -15.31
CA GLU A 71 3.76 -6.09 -16.49
C GLU A 71 4.74 -7.26 -16.56
N GLY A 72 4.42 -8.26 -17.38
CA GLY A 72 5.13 -9.52 -17.41
C GLY A 72 5.07 -10.23 -16.05
N ASN A 73 6.23 -10.56 -15.47
CA ASN A 73 6.31 -11.16 -14.14
C ASN A 73 6.41 -10.14 -12.99
N LYS A 74 6.10 -8.86 -13.24
CA LYS A 74 6.19 -7.80 -12.23
C LYS A 74 4.80 -7.26 -11.88
N ALA A 75 4.50 -7.19 -10.59
CA ALA A 75 3.39 -6.40 -10.09
C ALA A 75 3.86 -4.95 -9.84
N ILE A 76 3.24 -4.00 -10.53
CA ILE A 76 3.51 -2.57 -10.39
C ILE A 76 2.38 -1.92 -9.60
N ILE A 77 2.67 -1.57 -8.35
CA ILE A 77 1.74 -0.87 -7.44
C ILE A 77 1.24 0.43 -8.08
N GLN A 78 -0.08 0.58 -8.13
CA GLN A 78 -0.82 1.76 -8.61
C GLN A 78 -1.35 2.60 -7.45
N SER A 79 -1.81 1.97 -6.37
CA SER A 79 -2.27 2.68 -5.19
C SER A 79 -1.99 1.92 -3.90
N ILE A 80 -1.81 2.67 -2.81
CA ILE A 80 -1.75 2.17 -1.44
C ILE A 80 -2.66 3.04 -0.59
N ARG A 81 -3.64 2.42 0.06
CA ARG A 81 -4.52 3.04 1.06
C ARG A 81 -4.34 2.34 2.40
N ILE A 82 -4.02 3.09 3.45
CA ILE A 82 -3.95 2.61 4.84
C ILE A 82 -4.99 3.38 5.66
N GLU A 83 -5.88 2.66 6.35
CA GLU A 83 -6.99 3.21 7.14
C GLU A 83 -7.24 2.43 8.43
#